data_AF-A0A8T7DXI8-F1
#
_entry.id   AF-A0A8T7DXI8-F1
#
_cell.length_a   1.000
_cell.length_b   1.000
_cell.length_c   1.000
_cell.angle_alpha   90.00
_cell.angle_beta   90.00
_cell.angle_gamma   90.00
#
_symmetry.space_group_name_H-M   'P 1'
#
loop_
_entity.id
_entity.type
_entity.pdbx_description
1 polymer ?
#
loop_
_entity_poly.entity_id
_entity_poly.type
_entity_poly.pdbx_seq_one_letter_code
_entity_poly.pdbx_strand_id
1 'polypeptide(L)'
;MHIFKRPFTQSPDTIILLLCIMLLLILLIPAKSSAMPVFARKYNLSCSTCHSAFPRLNAFGEQFAGDNMRLPNWKDTTISGGDDMLALPDTVPLAVRAQAYVQKREANTIDVIDGSVIASADTDIQSPYQIKLLSSAPLSDHITYYFYAIFAEKGGNGEVIVEDAWFRHDDIFGTDIAMMLGQFQVSDLMFAREVRLTFQDYMVYRMAGLTYDRGLLFDYAAGPVDLALGWVNGNGIEENLTINSPGYKRPDHLFDNNSGKAVFGRIGSEVGGVGFGLFGYSGTQKNATDPAGTGSGDRDTDKISYGIDLSGMFGDKTYWYAQLLQNQWDGFLNPDTNYQWFGSFIGIDYIHSDRWAYSLLYNYTDANDFENTD
;
A
#
# COMPACT_ATOMS: atom_id res chain seq x y z
N MET A 1 57.52 -52.31 4.64
CA MET A 1 56.55 -51.78 3.65
C MET A 1 55.65 -50.77 4.35
N HIS A 2 56.03 -49.49 4.35
CA HIS A 2 55.26 -48.42 4.99
C HIS A 2 54.16 -47.94 4.03
N ILE A 3 52.90 -48.20 4.39
CA ILE A 3 51.74 -47.69 3.67
C ILE A 3 51.46 -46.27 4.19
N PHE A 4 51.84 -45.27 3.41
CA PHE A 4 51.40 -43.89 3.62
C PHE A 4 49.89 -43.79 3.34
N LYS A 5 49.09 -43.51 4.38
CA LYS A 5 47.70 -43.08 4.21
C LYS A 5 47.71 -41.67 3.60
N ARG A 6 47.10 -41.51 2.41
CA ARG A 6 46.87 -40.19 1.80
C ARG A 6 45.88 -39.40 2.68
N PRO A 7 46.10 -38.10 2.90
CA PRO A 7 45.13 -37.26 3.60
C PRO A 7 43.86 -37.10 2.74
N PHE A 8 42.71 -37.19 3.38
CA PHE A 8 41.39 -36.97 2.79
C PHE A 8 41.28 -35.49 2.37
N THR A 9 41.53 -35.18 1.10
CA THR A 9 41.25 -33.87 0.51
C THR A 9 39.78 -33.86 0.08
N GLN A 10 38.93 -33.14 0.82
CA GLN A 10 37.53 -32.94 0.44
C GLN A 10 37.45 -32.18 -0.90
N SER A 11 36.53 -32.60 -1.79
CA SER A 11 36.36 -31.92 -3.08
C SER A 11 35.76 -30.52 -2.88
N PRO A 12 36.09 -29.54 -3.75
CA PRO A 12 35.52 -28.19 -3.67
C PRO A 12 33.99 -28.18 -3.64
N ASP A 13 33.34 -29.12 -4.32
CA ASP A 13 31.86 -29.27 -4.33
C ASP A 13 31.29 -29.62 -2.95
N THR A 14 32.02 -30.42 -2.15
CA THR A 14 31.60 -30.78 -0.79
C THR A 14 31.67 -29.56 0.13
N ILE A 15 32.69 -28.71 -0.05
CA ILE A 15 32.88 -27.48 0.72
C ILE A 15 31.80 -26.46 0.39
N ILE A 16 31.44 -26.31 -0.89
CA ILE A 16 30.35 -25.42 -1.34
C ILE A 16 29.01 -25.88 -0.77
N LEU A 17 28.70 -27.18 -0.85
CA LEU A 17 27.46 -27.73 -0.30
C LEU A 17 27.36 -27.52 1.23
N LEU A 18 28.46 -27.75 1.97
CA LEU A 18 28.53 -27.50 3.41
C LEU A 18 28.35 -26.02 3.75
N LEU A 19 28.91 -25.11 2.96
CA LEU A 19 28.70 -23.66 3.11
C LEU A 19 27.25 -23.26 2.86
N CYS A 20 26.60 -23.81 1.82
CA CYS A 20 25.18 -23.56 1.55
C CYS A 20 24.28 -24.08 2.67
N ILE A 21 24.54 -25.28 3.19
CA ILE A 21 23.79 -25.87 4.31
C ILE A 21 24.03 -25.06 5.59
N MET A 22 25.26 -24.64 5.86
CA MET A 22 25.59 -23.81 7.02
C MET A 22 24.90 -22.44 6.94
N LEU A 23 24.87 -21.80 5.76
CA LEU A 23 24.15 -20.55 5.54
C LEU A 23 22.65 -20.73 5.74
N LEU A 24 22.07 -21.82 5.21
CA LEU A 24 20.67 -22.17 5.42
C LEU A 24 20.35 -22.38 6.91
N LEU A 25 21.23 -23.05 7.65
CA LEU A 25 21.10 -23.28 9.09
C LEU A 25 21.24 -21.99 9.91
N ILE A 26 22.10 -21.05 9.49
CA ILE A 26 22.24 -19.73 10.12
C ILE A 26 20.98 -18.89 9.90
N LEU A 27 20.37 -18.96 8.70
CA LEU A 27 19.09 -18.29 8.40
C LEU A 27 17.91 -18.87 9.23
N LEU A 28 18.04 -20.10 9.73
CA LEU A 28 17.04 -20.74 10.60
C LEU A 28 17.18 -20.36 12.08
N ILE A 29 18.24 -19.63 12.49
CA ILE A 29 18.46 -19.29 13.91
C ILE A 29 17.40 -18.29 14.41
N PRO A 30 16.75 -18.57 15.55
CA PRO A 30 15.85 -17.62 16.18
C PRO A 30 16.51 -16.39 16.80
N ALA A 31 16.58 -15.29 16.05
CA ALA A 31 16.74 -13.99 16.68
C ALA A 31 15.40 -13.56 17.31
N LYS A 32 15.39 -13.35 18.63
CA LYS A 32 14.34 -12.57 19.29
C LYS A 32 14.52 -11.12 18.81
N SER A 33 13.66 -10.67 17.90
CA SER A 33 13.54 -9.26 17.56
C SER A 33 12.78 -8.58 18.70
N SER A 34 13.44 -7.67 19.43
CA SER A 34 12.69 -6.66 20.20
C SER A 34 11.85 -5.89 19.19
N ALA A 35 10.53 -5.94 19.37
CA ALA A 35 9.57 -5.37 18.43
C ALA A 35 9.90 -3.90 18.16
N MET A 36 10.13 -3.55 16.89
CA MET A 36 10.21 -2.16 16.43
C MET A 36 9.19 -1.92 15.31
N PRO A 37 7.91 -1.85 15.69
CA PRO A 37 7.06 -0.77 15.19
C PRO A 37 6.58 0.15 16.32
N VAL A 38 6.21 1.39 15.96
CA VAL A 38 5.82 2.47 16.88
C VAL A 38 4.82 2.01 17.94
N PHE A 39 3.74 1.34 17.52
CA PHE A 39 2.67 0.90 18.41
C PHE A 39 3.05 -0.27 19.30
N ALA A 40 3.86 -1.20 18.80
CA ALA A 40 4.40 -2.29 19.62
C ALA A 40 5.23 -1.76 20.79
N ARG A 41 6.05 -0.73 20.55
CA ARG A 41 6.81 -0.03 21.60
C ARG A 41 5.88 0.70 22.57
N LYS A 42 4.92 1.46 22.03
CA LYS A 42 3.96 2.26 22.82
C LYS A 42 3.15 1.38 23.77
N TYR A 43 2.56 0.30 23.26
CA TYR A 43 1.68 -0.57 24.03
C TYR A 43 2.38 -1.78 24.66
N ASN A 44 3.69 -1.91 24.48
CA ASN A 44 4.48 -3.07 24.90
C ASN A 44 3.89 -4.41 24.39
N LEU A 45 3.53 -4.44 23.11
CA LEU A 45 2.96 -5.60 22.42
C LEU A 45 3.94 -6.17 21.38
N SER A 46 3.83 -7.47 21.10
CA SER A 46 4.57 -8.07 19.98
C SER A 46 3.97 -7.63 18.64
N CYS A 47 4.79 -7.53 17.58
CA CYS A 47 4.31 -7.33 16.21
C CYS A 47 3.26 -8.39 15.80
N SER A 48 3.44 -9.63 16.27
CA SER A 48 2.52 -10.75 16.01
C SER A 48 1.14 -10.59 16.66
N THR A 49 0.99 -9.61 17.57
CA THR A 49 -0.31 -9.27 18.15
C THR A 49 -1.20 -8.63 17.10
N CYS A 50 -0.64 -7.75 16.26
CA CYS A 50 -1.39 -7.05 15.20
C CYS A 50 -1.23 -7.71 13.83
N HIS A 51 -0.13 -8.43 13.58
CA HIS A 51 0.18 -8.99 12.27
C HIS A 51 0.16 -10.51 12.28
N SER A 52 -0.48 -11.10 11.28
CA SER A 52 -0.40 -12.54 11.01
C SER A 52 0.94 -12.90 10.35
N ALA A 53 1.39 -12.05 9.42
CA ALA A 53 2.78 -11.93 9.00
C ALA A 53 2.99 -10.48 8.57
N PHE A 54 4.04 -9.82 9.06
CA PHE A 54 4.25 -8.41 8.71
C PHE A 54 4.44 -8.24 7.19
N PRO A 55 3.74 -7.28 6.52
CA PRO A 55 2.84 -6.26 7.08
C PRO A 55 1.34 -6.62 7.15
N ARG A 56 0.91 -7.82 6.74
CA ARG A 56 -0.49 -8.27 6.81
C ARG A 56 -1.01 -8.24 8.25
N LEU A 57 -2.14 -7.57 8.45
CA LEU A 57 -2.83 -7.52 9.73
C LEU A 57 -3.58 -8.84 10.00
N ASN A 58 -3.78 -9.13 11.28
CA ASN A 58 -4.76 -10.11 11.74
C ASN A 58 -6.02 -9.35 12.22
N ALA A 59 -7.04 -10.07 12.69
CA ALA A 59 -8.29 -9.44 13.17
C ALA A 59 -8.07 -8.37 14.26
N PHE A 60 -7.11 -8.57 15.17
CA PHE A 60 -6.79 -7.56 16.18
C PHE A 60 -6.12 -6.32 15.56
N GLY A 61 -5.23 -6.50 14.59
CA GLY A 61 -4.59 -5.41 13.87
C GLY A 61 -5.58 -4.57 13.06
N GLU A 62 -6.53 -5.22 12.40
CA GLU A 62 -7.62 -4.53 11.67
C GLU A 62 -8.51 -3.76 12.63
N GLN A 63 -8.90 -4.37 13.76
CA GLN A 63 -9.66 -3.68 14.80
C GLN A 63 -8.89 -2.47 15.35
N PHE A 64 -7.60 -2.62 15.66
CA PHE A 64 -6.77 -1.52 16.15
C PHE A 64 -6.68 -0.36 15.16
N ALA A 65 -6.58 -0.65 13.85
CA ALA A 65 -6.61 0.39 12.81
C ALA A 65 -7.99 1.06 12.71
N GLY A 66 -9.07 0.27 12.83
CA GLY A 66 -10.46 0.74 12.89
C GLY A 66 -10.72 1.65 14.09
N ASP A 67 -10.23 1.29 15.27
CA ASP A 67 -10.31 2.03 16.54
C ASP A 67 -9.36 3.24 16.58
N ASN A 68 -9.07 3.82 15.42
CA ASN A 68 -8.24 5.01 15.22
C ASN A 68 -6.84 4.89 15.86
N MET A 69 -6.28 3.68 15.87
CA MET A 69 -4.96 3.33 16.42
C MET A 69 -4.85 3.56 17.94
N ARG A 70 -5.95 3.38 18.66
CA ARG A 70 -6.03 3.50 20.13
C ARG A 70 -6.34 2.16 20.80
N LEU A 71 -5.68 1.92 21.93
CA LEU A 71 -6.13 0.97 22.94
C LEU A 71 -6.69 1.74 24.14
N PRO A 72 -7.54 1.14 25.00
CA PRO A 72 -8.16 1.84 26.14
C PRO A 72 -7.17 2.61 27.04
N ASN A 73 -5.94 2.13 27.15
CA ASN A 73 -4.89 2.69 27.98
C ASN A 73 -3.91 3.61 27.22
N TRP A 74 -4.26 4.10 26.02
CA TRP A 74 -3.34 4.85 25.16
C TRP A 74 -2.77 6.14 25.75
N LYS A 75 -3.46 6.73 26.74
CA LYS A 75 -3.01 7.93 27.46
C LYS A 75 -1.90 7.63 28.48
N ASP A 76 -1.70 6.37 28.88
CA ASP A 76 -0.66 5.98 29.85
C ASP A 76 0.76 6.27 29.35
N THR A 77 0.93 6.35 28.03
CA THR A 77 2.21 6.67 27.37
C THR A 77 2.19 8.06 26.72
N THR A 78 1.55 9.01 27.39
CA THR A 78 1.46 10.40 26.94
C THR A 78 1.94 11.34 28.04
N ILE A 79 2.42 12.50 27.64
CA ILE A 79 2.77 13.59 28.54
C ILE A 79 1.66 14.64 28.53
N SER A 80 1.27 15.12 29.72
CA SER A 80 0.35 16.24 29.84
C SER A 80 1.12 17.54 29.60
N GLY A 81 0.71 18.27 28.55
CA GLY A 81 1.22 19.61 28.24
C GLY A 81 0.54 20.74 29.03
N GLY A 82 -0.32 20.41 30.01
CA GLY A 82 -1.20 21.38 30.66
C GLY A 82 -2.44 21.76 29.84
N ASP A 83 -2.69 21.06 28.73
CA ASP A 83 -3.87 21.17 27.88
C ASP A 83 -4.57 19.80 27.84
N ASP A 84 -5.80 19.72 28.34
CA ASP A 84 -6.57 18.48 28.41
C ASP A 84 -7.05 18.00 27.02
N MET A 85 -7.02 18.86 26.01
CA MET A 85 -7.39 18.50 24.63
C MET A 85 -6.24 17.80 23.88
N LEU A 86 -5.02 17.83 24.43
CA LEU A 86 -3.83 17.33 23.76
C LEU A 86 -3.07 16.31 24.61
N ALA A 87 -2.93 15.10 24.08
CA ALA A 87 -2.18 14.02 24.68
C ALA A 87 -1.00 13.65 23.77
N LEU A 88 0.15 14.28 24.01
CA LEU A 88 1.34 14.05 23.21
C LEU A 88 2.03 12.74 23.60
N PRO A 89 2.49 11.92 22.65
CA PRO A 89 3.32 10.76 22.95
C PRO A 89 4.54 11.13 23.79
N ASP A 90 4.86 10.32 24.79
CA ASP A 90 6.03 10.47 25.65
C ASP A 90 7.38 10.24 24.94
N THR A 91 7.32 9.65 23.75
CA THR A 91 8.46 9.37 22.87
C THR A 91 8.12 9.76 21.43
N VAL A 92 9.13 10.17 20.66
CA VAL A 92 8.93 10.49 19.24
C VAL A 92 8.46 9.22 18.50
N PRO A 93 7.26 9.21 17.90
CA PRO A 93 6.64 7.98 17.41
C PRO A 93 7.13 7.62 16.01
N LEU A 94 8.44 7.44 15.83
CA LEU A 94 9.05 7.04 14.55
C LEU A 94 9.34 5.54 14.48
N ALA A 95 9.18 4.98 13.28
CA ALA A 95 9.67 3.67 12.89
C ALA A 95 10.34 3.73 11.52
N VAL A 96 11.30 2.83 11.29
CA VAL A 96 11.95 2.63 9.99
C VAL A 96 11.58 1.24 9.48
N ARG A 97 11.10 1.16 8.25
CA ARG A 97 10.88 -0.11 7.53
C ARG A 97 11.90 -0.21 6.41
N ALA A 98 12.65 -1.30 6.39
CA ALA A 98 13.57 -1.64 5.30
C ALA A 98 13.16 -2.96 4.67
N GLN A 99 13.25 -3.06 3.35
CA GLN A 99 12.93 -4.27 2.60
C GLN A 99 14.05 -4.62 1.63
N ALA A 100 14.22 -5.92 1.38
CA ALA A 100 15.17 -6.46 0.43
C ALA A 100 14.56 -7.69 -0.24
N TYR A 101 14.90 -7.90 -1.52
CA TYR A 101 14.40 -9.03 -2.29
C TYR A 101 15.51 -9.74 -3.06
N VAL A 102 15.31 -11.04 -3.24
CA VAL A 102 15.96 -11.81 -4.30
C VAL A 102 14.84 -12.25 -5.24
N GLN A 103 14.95 -11.88 -6.51
CA GLN A 103 13.91 -12.11 -7.49
C GLN A 103 14.42 -13.02 -8.61
N LYS A 104 13.54 -13.93 -9.06
CA LYS A 104 13.61 -14.56 -10.37
C LYS A 104 12.36 -14.16 -11.14
N ARG A 105 12.52 -13.57 -12.32
CA ARG A 105 11.42 -13.09 -13.17
C ARG A 105 11.74 -13.30 -14.64
N GLU A 106 10.72 -13.36 -15.48
CA GLU A 106 10.87 -13.24 -16.93
C GLU A 106 10.29 -11.88 -17.29
N ALA A 107 11.15 -10.87 -17.47
CA ALA A 107 10.72 -9.52 -17.78
C ALA A 107 11.80 -8.76 -18.56
N ASN A 108 11.35 -7.96 -19.53
CA ASN A 108 12.21 -7.11 -20.35
C ASN A 108 11.90 -5.64 -20.07
N THR A 109 12.94 -4.81 -20.08
CA THR A 109 12.78 -3.38 -20.30
C THR A 109 12.63 -3.17 -21.80
N ILE A 110 11.55 -2.52 -22.22
CA ILE A 110 11.26 -2.21 -23.62
C ILE A 110 11.33 -0.71 -23.87
N ASP A 111 11.69 -0.33 -25.09
CA ASP A 111 11.43 1.01 -25.59
C ASP A 111 9.94 1.13 -25.93
N VAL A 112 9.26 2.11 -25.34
CA VAL A 112 7.81 2.29 -25.51
C VAL A 112 7.42 2.84 -26.88
N ILE A 113 8.38 3.32 -27.67
CA ILE A 113 8.13 3.90 -29.00
C ILE A 113 8.21 2.83 -30.09
N ASP A 114 9.22 1.95 -30.04
CA ASP A 114 9.46 0.94 -31.08
C ASP A 114 9.32 -0.52 -30.60
N GLY A 115 9.05 -0.73 -29.31
CA GLY A 115 8.86 -2.06 -28.71
C GLY A 115 10.14 -2.88 -28.59
N SER A 116 11.30 -2.31 -28.91
CA SER A 116 12.57 -3.04 -28.85
C SER A 116 12.98 -3.35 -27.41
N VAL A 117 13.59 -4.51 -27.19
CA VAL A 117 14.11 -4.87 -25.87
C VAL A 117 15.41 -4.10 -25.62
N ILE A 118 15.38 -3.23 -24.61
CA ILE A 118 16.54 -2.46 -24.15
C ILE A 118 17.42 -3.31 -23.23
N ALA A 119 16.81 -4.05 -22.30
CA ALA A 119 17.52 -4.85 -21.31
C ALA A 119 16.65 -5.99 -20.78
N SER A 120 17.29 -7.07 -20.32
CA SER A 120 16.62 -8.19 -19.64
C SER A 120 17.50 -8.74 -18.53
N ALA A 121 16.86 -9.18 -17.44
CA ALA A 121 17.54 -9.82 -16.32
C ALA A 121 16.59 -10.81 -15.64
N ASP A 122 16.92 -12.10 -15.74
CA ASP A 122 16.10 -13.18 -15.21
C ASP A 122 16.21 -13.33 -13.69
N THR A 123 17.34 -12.89 -13.14
CA THR A 123 17.65 -12.93 -11.71
C THR A 123 18.16 -11.57 -11.27
N ASP A 124 17.65 -11.09 -10.15
CA ASP A 124 17.99 -9.76 -9.64
C ASP A 124 18.07 -9.76 -8.11
N ILE A 125 19.09 -9.08 -7.57
CA ILE A 125 19.28 -8.85 -6.14
C ILE A 125 18.92 -7.39 -5.88
N GLN A 126 17.72 -7.17 -5.37
CA GLN A 126 17.18 -5.84 -5.13
C GLN A 126 17.28 -5.50 -3.64
N SER A 127 18.47 -5.07 -3.21
CA SER A 127 18.75 -4.74 -1.82
C SER A 127 19.61 -3.47 -1.68
N PRO A 128 19.19 -2.48 -0.88
CA PRO A 128 17.85 -2.34 -0.31
C PRO A 128 16.84 -2.08 -1.43
N TYR A 129 15.67 -2.71 -1.34
CA TYR A 129 14.57 -2.41 -2.26
C TYR A 129 13.78 -1.19 -1.80
N GLN A 130 13.56 -1.06 -0.49
CA GLN A 130 12.77 0.03 0.07
C GLN A 130 13.30 0.44 1.45
N ILE A 131 13.33 1.74 1.72
CA ILE A 131 13.55 2.34 3.04
C ILE A 131 12.47 3.39 3.28
N LYS A 132 11.62 3.16 4.28
CA LYS A 132 10.53 4.05 4.70
C LYS A 132 10.73 4.52 6.14
N LEU A 133 10.44 5.79 6.40
CA LEU A 133 10.19 6.33 7.74
C LEU A 133 8.68 6.41 7.93
N LEU A 134 8.17 5.93 9.05
CA LEU A 134 6.75 5.96 9.40
C LEU A 134 6.57 6.69 10.73
N SER A 135 5.46 7.39 10.87
CA SER A 135 5.07 8.02 12.12
C SER A 135 3.56 8.00 12.29
N SER A 136 3.10 7.68 13.50
CA SER A 136 1.69 7.77 13.83
C SER A 136 1.47 7.78 15.32
N ALA A 137 0.49 8.56 15.77
CA ALA A 137 -0.01 8.50 17.13
C ALA A 137 -1.39 9.18 17.26
N PRO A 138 -2.21 8.75 18.23
CA PRO A 138 -3.30 9.57 18.74
C PRO A 138 -2.75 10.84 19.41
N LEU A 139 -3.41 11.97 19.15
CA LEU A 139 -3.08 13.30 19.67
C LEU A 139 -4.16 13.83 20.62
N SER A 140 -5.41 13.38 20.47
CA SER A 140 -6.51 13.65 21.39
C SER A 140 -7.40 12.42 21.51
N ASP A 141 -8.50 12.52 22.27
CA ASP A 141 -9.51 11.47 22.35
C ASP A 141 -10.07 11.07 20.99
N HIS A 142 -10.08 12.00 20.03
CA HIS A 142 -10.68 11.78 18.73
C HIS A 142 -9.73 11.93 17.55
N ILE A 143 -8.62 12.66 17.69
CA ILE A 143 -7.67 12.92 16.59
C ILE A 143 -6.45 11.99 16.65
N THR A 144 -6.14 11.34 15.52
CA THR A 144 -4.91 10.58 15.25
C THR A 144 -4.27 11.11 13.98
N TYR A 145 -2.94 11.03 13.88
CA TYR A 145 -2.24 11.28 12.62
C TYR A 145 -1.46 10.05 12.16
N TYR A 146 -1.21 9.97 10.87
CA TYR A 146 -0.34 8.99 10.25
C TYR A 146 0.41 9.62 9.08
N PHE A 147 1.67 9.27 8.91
CA PHE A 147 2.36 9.48 7.65
C PHE A 147 3.48 8.46 7.44
N TYR A 148 3.88 8.29 6.18
CA TYR A 148 5.19 7.74 5.86
C TYR A 148 5.92 8.53 4.78
N ALA A 149 7.25 8.42 4.78
CA ALA A 149 8.13 8.97 3.77
C ALA A 149 9.07 7.88 3.24
N ILE A 150 9.17 7.72 1.93
CA ILE A 150 10.11 6.84 1.25
C ILE A 150 11.41 7.61 1.03
N PHE A 151 12.53 7.03 1.47
CA PHE A 151 13.88 7.58 1.27
C PHE A 151 14.66 6.80 0.19
N ALA A 152 14.25 5.56 -0.08
CA ALA A 152 14.76 4.75 -1.16
C ALA A 152 13.68 3.77 -1.60
N GLU A 153 13.44 3.63 -2.90
CA GLU A 153 12.60 2.59 -3.46
C GLU A 153 13.04 2.22 -4.89
N LYS A 154 13.05 0.92 -5.23
CA LYS A 154 13.31 0.42 -6.60
C LYS A 154 14.64 0.93 -7.21
N GLY A 155 15.64 1.18 -6.37
CA GLY A 155 16.95 1.70 -6.78
C GLY A 155 17.05 3.23 -6.87
N GLY A 156 15.93 3.95 -6.77
CA GLY A 156 15.93 5.41 -6.61
C GLY A 156 16.32 5.80 -5.19
N ASN A 157 17.38 6.60 -5.04
CA ASN A 157 17.98 6.97 -3.74
C ASN A 157 18.19 8.49 -3.58
N GLY A 158 17.60 9.31 -4.45
CA GLY A 158 17.85 10.76 -4.52
C GLY A 158 16.73 11.64 -3.98
N GLU A 159 15.58 11.08 -3.65
CA GLU A 159 14.35 11.82 -3.37
C GLU A 159 13.66 11.28 -2.12
N VAL A 160 12.87 12.15 -1.47
CA VAL A 160 12.00 11.78 -0.36
C VAL A 160 10.56 11.96 -0.80
N ILE A 161 9.80 10.86 -0.86
CA ILE A 161 8.42 10.85 -1.35
C ILE A 161 7.47 10.62 -0.18
N VAL A 162 6.48 11.49 -0.01
CA VAL A 162 5.38 11.34 0.96
C VAL A 162 4.12 10.97 0.18
N GLU A 163 3.73 9.70 0.27
CA GLU A 163 2.55 9.21 -0.46
C GLU A 163 1.29 9.19 0.41
N ASP A 164 1.44 8.81 1.68
CA ASP A 164 0.35 8.68 2.64
C ASP A 164 0.63 9.57 3.85
N ALA A 165 -0.27 10.51 4.12
CA ALA A 165 -0.15 11.50 5.18
C ALA A 165 -1.51 12.13 5.50
N TRP A 166 -2.06 11.81 6.66
CA TRP A 166 -3.40 12.26 7.03
C TRP A 166 -3.59 12.43 8.54
N PHE A 167 -4.66 13.15 8.87
CA PHE A 167 -5.27 13.18 10.19
C PHE A 167 -6.63 12.49 10.13
N ARG A 168 -7.02 11.80 11.19
CA ARG A 168 -8.32 11.15 11.33
C ARG A 168 -8.99 11.56 12.63
N HIS A 169 -10.24 12.01 12.52
CA HIS A 169 -11.18 12.19 13.63
C HIS A 169 -12.14 10.98 13.63
N ASP A 170 -12.33 10.30 14.74
CA ASP A 170 -13.17 9.08 14.79
C ASP A 170 -14.66 9.33 15.05
N ASP A 171 -15.01 10.47 15.66
CA ASP A 171 -16.41 10.78 15.99
C ASP A 171 -16.77 12.25 15.71
N ILE A 172 -16.93 12.59 14.43
CA ILE A 172 -17.25 13.98 14.05
C ILE A 172 -18.59 14.38 14.66
N PHE A 173 -18.57 15.44 15.47
CA PHE A 173 -19.74 16.05 16.11
C PHE A 173 -20.59 15.09 16.98
N GLY A 174 -20.04 13.97 17.46
CA GLY A 174 -20.80 13.00 18.28
C GLY A 174 -21.79 12.18 17.46
N THR A 175 -21.44 11.85 16.22
CA THR A 175 -22.31 11.13 15.27
C THR A 175 -21.88 9.69 15.02
N ASP A 176 -20.77 9.25 15.61
CA ASP A 176 -20.04 8.01 15.32
C ASP A 176 -19.49 7.93 13.88
N ILE A 177 -19.55 9.03 13.11
CA ILE A 177 -18.95 9.11 11.77
C ILE A 177 -17.49 9.55 11.90
N ALA A 178 -16.58 8.72 11.39
CA ALA A 178 -15.18 9.06 11.28
C ALA A 178 -14.90 9.88 10.01
N MET A 179 -13.85 10.70 10.06
CA MET A 179 -13.33 11.44 8.90
C MET A 179 -11.82 11.43 8.90
N MET A 180 -11.24 11.06 7.76
CA MET A 180 -9.84 11.23 7.43
C MET A 180 -9.67 12.41 6.46
N LEU A 181 -8.65 13.24 6.70
CA LEU A 181 -8.25 14.37 5.85
C LEU A 181 -6.76 14.26 5.55
N GLY A 182 -6.39 14.23 4.27
CA GLY A 182 -5.00 14.23 3.85
C GLY A 182 -4.76 13.59 2.49
N GLN A 183 -3.60 12.95 2.36
CA GLN A 183 -3.23 12.11 1.22
C GLN A 183 -3.34 10.65 1.63
N PHE A 184 -4.02 9.82 0.84
CA PHE A 184 -4.27 8.40 1.11
C PHE A 184 -4.61 7.69 -0.20
N GLN A 185 -4.75 6.36 -0.18
CA GLN A 185 -5.14 5.63 -1.40
C GLN A 185 -6.64 5.45 -1.48
N VAL A 186 -7.21 5.71 -2.66
CA VAL A 186 -8.61 5.39 -2.95
C VAL A 186 -8.88 3.89 -2.76
N SER A 187 -7.90 3.06 -3.10
CA SER A 187 -7.98 1.59 -2.96
C SER A 187 -7.94 1.07 -1.53
N ASP A 188 -7.61 1.89 -0.53
CA ASP A 188 -7.56 1.45 0.88
C ASP A 188 -8.94 1.03 1.41
N LEU A 189 -10.04 1.49 0.80
CA LEU A 189 -11.38 1.00 1.13
C LEU A 189 -11.60 -0.48 0.77
N MET A 190 -10.84 -1.01 -0.19
CA MET A 190 -11.00 -2.37 -0.68
C MET A 190 -9.90 -3.26 -0.10
N PHE A 191 -8.69 -3.20 -0.68
CA PHE A 191 -7.53 -3.93 -0.19
C PHE A 191 -6.35 -2.97 -0.13
N ALA A 192 -6.00 -2.55 1.09
CA ALA A 192 -4.87 -1.66 1.30
C ALA A 192 -3.58 -2.26 0.73
N ARG A 193 -2.91 -1.47 -0.12
CA ARG A 193 -1.71 -1.92 -0.82
C ARG A 193 -0.55 -2.11 0.15
N GLU A 194 -0.45 -1.31 1.22
CA GLU A 194 0.69 -1.30 2.14
C GLU A 194 0.78 -2.52 3.09
N VAL A 195 -0.31 -3.28 3.22
CA VAL A 195 -0.39 -4.50 4.05
C VAL A 195 -0.28 -5.80 3.26
N ARG A 196 -0.04 -5.74 1.95
CA ARG A 196 0.17 -6.92 1.11
C ARG A 196 1.49 -7.65 1.44
N LEU A 197 1.52 -8.97 1.24
CA LEU A 197 2.73 -9.77 1.37
C LEU A 197 3.50 -9.92 0.05
N THR A 198 2.84 -9.75 -1.08
CA THR A 198 3.45 -9.93 -2.40
C THR A 198 4.40 -8.79 -2.77
N PHE A 199 5.45 -9.15 -3.49
CA PHE A 199 6.32 -8.18 -4.14
C PHE A 199 5.55 -7.35 -5.19
N GLN A 200 4.82 -8.04 -6.08
CA GLN A 200 3.96 -7.38 -7.04
C GLN A 200 2.78 -6.72 -6.35
N ASP A 201 2.38 -5.59 -6.93
CA ASP A 201 1.21 -4.83 -6.50
C ASP A 201 -0.08 -5.47 -7.01
N TYR A 202 -1.22 -4.97 -6.51
CA TYR A 202 -2.51 -5.17 -7.16
C TYR A 202 -2.53 -4.31 -8.42
N MET A 203 -2.20 -4.93 -9.56
CA MET A 203 -2.00 -4.19 -10.81
C MET A 203 -3.27 -3.47 -11.25
N VAL A 204 -4.42 -4.01 -10.86
CA VAL A 204 -5.74 -3.43 -11.13
C VAL A 204 -5.86 -2.00 -10.61
N TYR A 205 -5.40 -1.70 -9.40
CA TYR A 205 -5.47 -0.36 -8.84
C TYR A 205 -4.51 0.61 -9.53
N ARG A 206 -3.33 0.14 -9.93
CA ARG A 206 -2.33 0.96 -10.62
C ARG A 206 -2.81 1.33 -12.02
N MET A 207 -3.31 0.36 -12.78
CA MET A 207 -3.81 0.58 -14.14
C MET A 207 -5.10 1.38 -14.15
N ALA A 208 -5.99 1.13 -13.19
CA ALA A 208 -7.20 1.92 -13.03
C ALA A 208 -6.96 3.30 -12.43
N GLY A 209 -5.74 3.65 -11.96
CA GLY A 209 -5.48 4.93 -11.29
C GLY A 209 -6.34 5.15 -10.03
N LEU A 210 -6.47 4.13 -9.19
CA LEU A 210 -7.16 4.16 -7.88
C LEU A 210 -6.15 4.13 -6.73
N THR A 211 -5.03 4.83 -6.92
CA THR A 211 -3.90 4.88 -5.99
C THR A 211 -4.00 6.11 -5.09
N TYR A 212 -2.89 6.81 -4.85
CA TYR A 212 -2.83 7.96 -3.94
C TYR A 212 -3.56 9.17 -4.52
N ASP A 213 -4.35 9.83 -3.70
CA ASP A 213 -5.03 11.09 -3.99
C ASP A 213 -5.11 11.95 -2.73
N ARG A 214 -5.60 13.18 -2.84
CA ARG A 214 -5.79 14.12 -1.74
C ARG A 214 -7.25 14.43 -1.53
N GLY A 215 -7.71 14.37 -0.29
CA GLY A 215 -9.05 14.80 0.04
C GLY A 215 -9.56 14.34 1.40
N LEU A 216 -10.83 13.97 1.42
CA LEU A 216 -11.59 13.54 2.58
C LEU A 216 -12.07 12.12 2.39
N LEU A 217 -12.11 11.35 3.47
CA LEU A 217 -12.77 10.06 3.54
C LEU A 217 -13.62 10.01 4.80
N PHE A 218 -14.89 9.66 4.65
CA PHE A 218 -15.82 9.44 5.75
C PHE A 218 -16.15 7.96 5.85
N ASP A 219 -16.22 7.43 7.06
CA ASP A 219 -16.58 6.04 7.30
C ASP A 219 -17.49 5.88 8.55
N TYR A 220 -18.36 4.87 8.50
CA TYR A 220 -19.35 4.57 9.53
C TYR A 220 -19.67 3.07 9.56
N ALA A 221 -19.58 2.46 10.74
CA ALA A 221 -19.96 1.07 10.98
C ALA A 221 -21.44 0.99 11.43
N ALA A 222 -22.32 0.63 10.51
CA ALA A 222 -23.77 0.49 10.73
C ALA A 222 -24.14 -0.95 11.14
N GLY A 223 -23.60 -1.42 12.28
CA GLY A 223 -23.80 -2.80 12.73
C GLY A 223 -23.03 -3.80 11.85
N PRO A 224 -23.69 -4.70 11.10
CA PRO A 224 -23.00 -5.66 10.23
C PRO A 224 -22.56 -5.05 8.88
N VAL A 225 -22.86 -3.79 8.62
CA VAL A 225 -22.57 -3.11 7.35
C VAL A 225 -21.63 -1.94 7.59
N ASP A 226 -20.56 -1.87 6.82
CA ASP A 226 -19.62 -0.75 6.81
C ASP A 226 -19.91 0.15 5.61
N LEU A 227 -19.97 1.46 5.84
CA LEU A 227 -20.20 2.46 4.81
C LEU A 227 -19.00 3.40 4.76
N ALA A 228 -18.50 3.66 3.55
CA ALA A 228 -17.43 4.62 3.32
C ALA A 228 -17.72 5.49 2.09
N LEU A 229 -17.44 6.79 2.21
CA LEU A 229 -17.59 7.77 1.14
C LEU A 229 -16.40 8.74 1.17
N GLY A 230 -15.67 8.81 0.07
CA GLY A 230 -14.55 9.71 -0.11
C GLY A 230 -14.80 10.76 -1.20
N TRP A 231 -14.10 11.88 -1.05
CA TRP A 231 -14.14 13.02 -1.95
C TRP A 231 -12.72 13.56 -2.11
N VAL A 232 -12.16 13.44 -3.32
CA VAL A 232 -10.75 13.71 -3.62
C VAL A 232 -10.58 14.57 -4.88
N ASN A 233 -9.37 15.10 -5.07
CA ASN A 233 -9.06 15.96 -6.21
C ASN A 233 -9.14 15.22 -7.55
N GLY A 234 -8.81 13.92 -7.61
CA GLY A 234 -8.89 13.12 -8.84
C GLY A 234 -7.65 13.24 -9.73
N ASN A 235 -6.62 13.96 -9.28
CA ASN A 235 -5.38 14.25 -10.00
C ASN A 235 -4.14 13.68 -9.27
N GLY A 236 -4.34 12.87 -8.24
CA GLY A 236 -3.27 12.22 -7.50
C GLY A 236 -2.54 13.15 -6.52
N ILE A 237 -1.26 12.87 -6.27
CA ILE A 237 -0.45 13.54 -5.25
C ILE A 237 0.75 14.33 -5.81
N GLU A 238 0.91 14.43 -7.12
CA GLU A 238 2.10 15.07 -7.69
C GLU A 238 1.89 16.56 -7.98
N GLU A 239 0.64 16.99 -8.10
CA GLU A 239 0.28 18.36 -8.47
C GLU A 239 0.69 19.38 -7.40
N ASN A 240 1.41 20.41 -7.86
CA ASN A 240 1.99 21.47 -7.04
C ASN A 240 2.19 22.76 -7.87
N LEU A 241 1.11 23.50 -8.09
CA LEU A 241 1.06 24.63 -9.02
C LEU A 241 1.25 25.95 -8.31
N THR A 242 2.25 26.71 -8.72
CA THR A 242 2.55 28.03 -8.17
C THR A 242 1.42 29.03 -8.44
N ILE A 243 0.86 29.63 -7.39
CA ILE A 243 -0.05 30.77 -7.49
C ILE A 243 0.79 32.01 -7.75
N ASN A 244 0.68 32.53 -8.98
CA ASN A 244 1.35 33.75 -9.42
C ASN A 244 0.67 35.01 -8.83
N SER A 245 0.64 35.12 -7.50
CA SER A 245 0.31 36.32 -6.73
C SER A 245 1.61 37.11 -6.48
N PRO A 246 1.62 38.46 -6.37
CA PRO A 246 2.85 39.25 -6.21
C PRO A 246 3.59 39.04 -4.86
N GLY A 247 3.35 37.93 -4.16
CA GLY A 247 4.04 37.55 -2.93
C GLY A 247 5.56 37.54 -3.13
N TYR A 248 6.26 38.37 -2.37
CA TYR A 248 7.72 38.47 -2.44
C TYR A 248 8.38 37.14 -2.04
N LYS A 249 8.87 36.39 -3.02
CA LYS A 249 9.73 35.19 -2.88
C LYS A 249 9.13 33.97 -2.14
N ARG A 250 7.82 33.95 -1.88
CA ARG A 250 7.09 32.79 -1.35
C ARG A 250 5.69 32.74 -1.96
N PRO A 251 5.54 32.23 -3.19
CA PRO A 251 4.22 32.03 -3.77
C PRO A 251 3.48 30.92 -3.00
N ASP A 252 2.17 31.05 -2.90
CA ASP A 252 1.30 29.95 -2.47
C ASP A 252 1.21 28.91 -3.60
N HIS A 253 0.71 27.71 -3.29
CA HIS A 253 0.57 26.62 -4.25
C HIS A 253 -0.81 25.98 -4.20
N LEU A 254 -1.30 25.52 -5.36
CA LEU A 254 -2.47 24.67 -5.49
C LEU A 254 -2.02 23.21 -5.64
N PHE A 255 -2.72 22.29 -4.97
CA PHE A 255 -2.56 20.84 -5.19
C PHE A 255 -3.55 20.27 -6.22
N ASP A 256 -4.24 21.17 -6.92
CA ASP A 256 -5.23 20.84 -7.92
C ASP A 256 -5.11 21.78 -9.13
N ASN A 257 -5.25 21.20 -10.31
CA ASN A 257 -5.16 21.89 -11.59
C ASN A 257 -6.55 22.21 -12.17
N ASN A 258 -7.62 21.73 -11.55
CA ASN A 258 -8.99 21.93 -12.01
C ASN A 258 -9.99 22.07 -10.83
N SER A 259 -11.28 22.21 -11.16
CA SER A 259 -12.36 22.30 -10.15
C SER A 259 -13.16 21.01 -10.00
N GLY A 260 -13.02 20.08 -10.94
CA GLY A 260 -13.60 18.74 -10.86
C GLY A 260 -13.07 18.00 -9.64
N LYS A 261 -13.88 17.09 -9.13
CA LYS A 261 -13.53 16.26 -7.98
C LYS A 261 -14.02 14.85 -8.24
N ALA A 262 -13.31 13.87 -7.71
CA ALA A 262 -13.76 12.50 -7.73
C ALA A 262 -14.46 12.14 -6.42
N VAL A 263 -15.55 11.40 -6.54
CA VAL A 263 -16.28 10.80 -5.42
C VAL A 263 -16.14 9.29 -5.53
N PHE A 264 -15.90 8.63 -4.41
CA PHE A 264 -15.82 7.18 -4.36
C PHE A 264 -16.40 6.67 -3.06
N GLY A 265 -16.71 5.38 -3.01
CA GLY A 265 -17.25 4.80 -1.79
C GLY A 265 -17.30 3.30 -1.86
N ARG A 266 -17.54 2.71 -0.69
CA ARG A 266 -17.71 1.27 -0.53
C ARG A 266 -18.82 0.98 0.47
N ILE A 267 -19.61 -0.05 0.15
CA ILE A 267 -20.52 -0.71 1.09
C ILE A 267 -19.95 -2.11 1.34
N GLY A 268 -19.59 -2.41 2.59
CA GLY A 268 -19.00 -3.67 3.00
C GLY A 268 -19.86 -4.40 4.04
N SER A 269 -19.68 -5.71 4.14
CA SER A 269 -20.25 -6.51 5.23
C SER A 269 -19.51 -7.84 5.34
N GLU A 270 -19.62 -8.50 6.49
CA GLU A 270 -19.13 -9.86 6.70
C GLU A 270 -20.28 -10.80 7.03
N VAL A 271 -20.42 -11.88 6.27
CA VAL A 271 -21.45 -12.91 6.49
C VAL A 271 -20.80 -14.28 6.52
N GLY A 272 -20.88 -14.95 7.67
CA GLY A 272 -20.35 -16.31 7.83
C GLY A 272 -18.83 -16.41 7.69
N GLY A 273 -18.08 -15.38 8.08
CA GLY A 273 -16.62 -15.31 7.94
C GLY A 273 -16.12 -15.00 6.53
N VAL A 274 -17.04 -14.55 5.64
CA VAL A 274 -16.71 -14.06 4.30
C VAL A 274 -17.04 -12.58 4.24
N GLY A 275 -16.01 -11.76 4.06
CA GLY A 275 -16.13 -10.34 3.76
C GLY A 275 -16.52 -10.15 2.30
N PHE A 276 -17.42 -9.21 2.04
CA PHE A 276 -17.75 -8.77 0.70
C PHE A 276 -17.91 -7.25 0.66
N GLY A 277 -17.61 -6.67 -0.50
CA GLY A 277 -17.72 -5.23 -0.72
C GLY A 277 -18.19 -4.87 -2.12
N LEU A 278 -18.94 -3.78 -2.22
CA LEU A 278 -19.29 -3.10 -3.46
C LEU A 278 -18.62 -1.75 -3.48
N PHE A 279 -17.73 -1.52 -4.44
CA PHE A 279 -16.99 -0.27 -4.61
C PHE A 279 -17.47 0.49 -5.83
N GLY A 280 -17.46 1.82 -5.74
CA GLY A 280 -17.70 2.72 -6.86
C GLY A 280 -16.82 3.97 -6.78
N TYR A 281 -16.46 4.50 -7.93
CA TYR A 281 -15.69 5.72 -8.14
C TYR A 281 -16.25 6.44 -9.37
N SER A 282 -16.37 7.75 -9.29
CA SER A 282 -16.73 8.63 -10.40
C SER A 282 -15.96 9.94 -10.27
N GLY A 283 -15.30 10.37 -11.33
CA GLY A 283 -14.52 11.60 -11.31
C GLY A 283 -13.99 12.00 -12.68
N THR A 284 -13.19 13.06 -12.69
CA THR A 284 -12.53 13.57 -13.88
C THR A 284 -11.03 13.45 -13.73
N GLN A 285 -10.33 13.06 -14.80
CA GLN A 285 -8.87 13.07 -14.86
C GLN A 285 -8.37 13.66 -16.17
N LYS A 286 -7.08 14.03 -16.23
CA LYS A 286 -6.45 14.46 -17.48
C LYS A 286 -6.31 13.31 -18.46
N ASN A 287 -6.47 13.60 -19.75
CA ASN A 287 -6.28 12.63 -20.82
C ASN A 287 -4.80 12.21 -20.90
N ALA A 288 -4.54 10.98 -21.34
CA ALA A 288 -3.17 10.56 -21.60
C ALA A 288 -2.67 11.09 -22.96
N THR A 289 -1.38 11.39 -23.02
CA THR A 289 -0.65 11.77 -24.23
C THR A 289 0.63 10.94 -24.33
N ASP A 290 1.37 11.08 -25.43
CA ASP A 290 2.59 10.34 -25.74
C ASP A 290 2.38 8.82 -25.91
N PRO A 291 3.32 8.10 -26.56
CA PRO A 291 3.24 6.65 -26.73
C PRO A 291 3.08 5.93 -25.39
N ALA A 292 2.25 4.87 -25.37
CA ALA A 292 1.89 4.12 -24.17
C ALA A 292 1.30 4.95 -23.00
N GLY A 293 0.82 6.18 -23.27
CA GLY A 293 0.20 7.04 -22.27
C GLY A 293 1.16 7.58 -21.21
N THR A 294 2.44 7.78 -21.56
CA THR A 294 3.47 8.28 -20.62
C THR A 294 3.34 9.76 -20.29
N GLY A 295 2.57 10.52 -21.07
CA GLY A 295 2.31 11.94 -20.88
C GLY A 295 0.90 12.21 -20.36
N SER A 296 0.72 13.40 -19.80
CA SER A 296 -0.57 13.94 -19.39
C SER A 296 -0.91 15.16 -20.24
N GLY A 297 -2.10 15.18 -20.81
CA GLY A 297 -2.62 16.29 -21.61
C GLY A 297 -3.46 17.29 -20.81
N ASP A 298 -4.04 18.26 -21.52
CA ASP A 298 -4.81 19.34 -20.90
C ASP A 298 -6.32 19.07 -20.79
N ARG A 299 -6.83 18.05 -21.51
CA ARG A 299 -8.28 17.79 -21.59
C ARG A 299 -8.75 16.96 -20.39
N ASP A 300 -9.85 17.41 -19.79
CA ASP A 300 -10.55 16.65 -18.76
C ASP A 300 -11.36 15.52 -19.40
N THR A 301 -11.29 14.35 -18.79
CA THR A 301 -11.92 13.11 -19.24
C THR A 301 -12.65 12.48 -18.07
N ASP A 302 -13.90 12.07 -18.29
CA ASP A 302 -14.69 11.42 -17.25
C ASP A 302 -14.21 9.98 -17.07
N LYS A 303 -14.26 9.52 -15.81
CA LYS A 303 -13.85 8.18 -15.42
C LYS A 303 -14.82 7.62 -14.41
N ILE A 304 -15.19 6.36 -14.63
CA ILE A 304 -16.00 5.58 -13.70
C ILE A 304 -15.29 4.25 -13.46
N SER A 305 -15.20 3.86 -12.18
CA SER A 305 -14.72 2.55 -11.77
C SER A 305 -15.71 1.93 -10.80
N TYR A 306 -16.01 0.64 -10.93
CA TYR A 306 -16.84 -0.06 -9.96
C TYR A 306 -16.46 -1.53 -9.90
N GLY A 307 -16.66 -2.14 -8.75
CA GLY A 307 -16.17 -3.49 -8.53
C GLY A 307 -16.76 -4.18 -7.33
N ILE A 308 -16.47 -5.46 -7.25
CA ILE A 308 -16.80 -6.31 -6.12
C ILE A 308 -15.51 -6.89 -5.54
N ASP A 309 -15.42 -6.90 -4.23
CA ASP A 309 -14.34 -7.56 -3.50
C ASP A 309 -14.89 -8.64 -2.57
N LEU A 310 -14.10 -9.71 -2.40
CA LEU A 310 -14.41 -10.83 -1.54
C LEU A 310 -13.15 -11.23 -0.78
N SER A 311 -13.30 -11.59 0.50
CA SER A 311 -12.20 -12.08 1.31
C SER A 311 -12.66 -13.02 2.40
N GLY A 312 -11.74 -13.82 2.92
CA GLY A 312 -12.02 -14.70 4.04
C GLY A 312 -10.82 -15.55 4.43
N MET A 313 -11.09 -16.54 5.28
CA MET A 313 -10.07 -17.44 5.79
C MET A 313 -10.46 -18.92 5.63
N PHE A 314 -9.46 -19.76 5.38
CA PHE A 314 -9.56 -21.20 5.58
C PHE A 314 -8.75 -21.58 6.83
N GLY A 315 -9.46 -21.98 7.89
CA GLY A 315 -8.84 -22.21 9.20
C GLY A 315 -8.33 -20.90 9.82
N ASP A 316 -7.16 -20.95 10.46
CA ASP A 316 -6.54 -19.83 11.19
C ASP A 316 -5.29 -19.25 10.50
N LYS A 317 -4.84 -19.88 9.41
CA LYS A 317 -3.53 -19.60 8.79
C LYS A 317 -3.58 -19.28 7.31
N THR A 318 -4.72 -19.45 6.65
CA THR A 318 -4.82 -19.23 5.20
C THR A 318 -5.84 -18.15 4.94
N TYR A 319 -5.39 -17.03 4.38
CA TYR A 319 -6.24 -15.93 3.95
C TYR A 319 -6.42 -16.03 2.44
N TRP A 320 -7.63 -15.81 1.96
CA TRP A 320 -7.92 -15.69 0.54
C TRP A 320 -8.63 -14.37 0.27
N TYR A 321 -8.41 -13.82 -0.91
CA TYR A 321 -9.02 -12.57 -1.32
C TYR A 321 -9.10 -12.50 -2.84
N ALA A 322 -10.13 -11.83 -3.35
CA ALA A 322 -10.34 -11.64 -4.77
C ALA A 322 -11.05 -10.32 -5.02
N GLN A 323 -10.82 -9.75 -6.20
CA GLN A 323 -11.51 -8.56 -6.65
C GLN A 323 -11.70 -8.56 -8.15
N LEU A 324 -12.86 -8.04 -8.58
CA LEU A 324 -13.15 -7.69 -9.96
C LEU A 324 -13.43 -6.18 -10.02
N LEU A 325 -12.89 -5.50 -11.03
CA LEU A 325 -13.04 -4.06 -11.23
C LEU A 325 -13.28 -3.76 -12.71
N GLN A 326 -14.41 -3.14 -13.01
CA GLN A 326 -14.72 -2.58 -14.31
C GLN A 326 -14.38 -1.10 -14.31
N ASN A 327 -13.77 -0.63 -15.39
CA ASN A 327 -13.42 0.77 -15.58
C ASN A 327 -13.91 1.27 -16.93
N GLN A 328 -14.26 2.55 -16.97
CA GLN A 328 -14.72 3.26 -18.15
C GLN A 328 -14.10 4.66 -18.14
N TRP A 329 -13.64 5.11 -19.30
CA TRP A 329 -13.19 6.47 -19.51
C TRP A 329 -13.77 7.06 -20.78
N ASP A 330 -14.25 8.29 -20.70
CA ASP A 330 -14.82 9.00 -21.83
C ASP A 330 -13.77 9.91 -22.47
N GLY A 331 -13.33 9.48 -23.65
CA GLY A 331 -12.31 10.14 -24.42
C GLY A 331 -10.94 10.11 -23.76
N PHE A 332 -10.44 9.03 -23.17
CA PHE A 332 -9.14 9.09 -22.48
C PHE A 332 -7.93 9.26 -23.39
N LEU A 333 -7.90 8.54 -24.53
CA LEU A 333 -6.84 8.67 -25.55
C LEU A 333 -7.34 9.51 -26.73
N ASN A 334 -8.39 9.03 -27.41
CA ASN A 334 -9.07 9.76 -28.47
C ASN A 334 -10.32 10.46 -27.92
N PRO A 335 -10.53 11.77 -28.15
CA PRO A 335 -11.70 12.51 -27.66
C PRO A 335 -13.07 11.93 -28.00
N ASP A 336 -13.19 11.23 -29.12
CA ASP A 336 -14.48 10.73 -29.63
C ASP A 336 -14.75 9.24 -29.28
N THR A 337 -13.91 8.65 -28.42
CA THR A 337 -13.97 7.22 -28.09
C THR A 337 -14.16 7.01 -26.58
N ASN A 338 -15.10 6.14 -26.22
CA ASN A 338 -15.22 5.65 -24.85
C ASN A 338 -14.40 4.37 -24.72
N TYR A 339 -13.62 4.28 -23.64
CA TYR A 339 -12.72 3.17 -23.40
C TYR A 339 -13.19 2.37 -22.19
N GLN A 340 -13.30 1.06 -22.36
CA GLN A 340 -13.57 0.12 -21.28
C GLN A 340 -12.35 -0.73 -20.99
N TRP A 341 -12.17 -1.08 -19.73
CA TRP A 341 -11.10 -1.96 -19.27
C TRP A 341 -11.59 -2.80 -18.09
N PHE A 342 -11.19 -4.07 -18.06
CA PHE A 342 -11.52 -4.97 -16.97
C PHE A 342 -10.26 -5.47 -16.28
N GLY A 343 -10.27 -5.45 -14.95
CA GLY A 343 -9.20 -5.96 -14.12
C GLY A 343 -9.71 -6.86 -13.03
N SER A 344 -8.90 -7.85 -12.66
CA SER A 344 -9.15 -8.68 -11.49
C SER A 344 -7.86 -9.16 -10.85
N PHE A 345 -7.98 -9.58 -9.59
CA PHE A 345 -6.95 -10.40 -8.97
C PHE A 345 -7.56 -11.44 -8.04
N ILE A 346 -6.80 -12.51 -7.81
CA ILE A 346 -7.03 -13.47 -6.75
C ILE A 346 -5.71 -13.71 -6.02
N GLY A 347 -5.76 -13.78 -4.70
CA GLY A 347 -4.59 -14.05 -3.89
C GLY A 347 -4.88 -14.97 -2.72
N ILE A 348 -3.81 -15.64 -2.29
CA ILE A 348 -3.80 -16.54 -1.14
C ILE A 348 -2.53 -16.27 -0.34
N ASP A 349 -2.72 -16.08 0.97
CA ASP A 349 -1.63 -15.90 1.93
C ASP A 349 -1.68 -17.02 2.97
N TYR A 350 -0.65 -17.86 2.99
CA TYR A 350 -0.48 -18.95 3.94
C TYR A 350 0.59 -18.60 4.98
N ILE A 351 0.17 -18.48 6.24
CA ILE A 351 1.01 -18.15 7.38
C ILE A 351 1.55 -19.46 7.97
N HIS A 352 2.78 -19.82 7.61
CA HIS A 352 3.40 -21.05 8.08
C HIS A 352 3.86 -20.94 9.53
N SER A 353 4.56 -19.85 9.86
CA SER A 353 5.05 -19.53 11.20
C SER A 353 5.19 -18.02 11.42
N ASP A 354 5.70 -17.63 12.59
CA ASP A 354 6.10 -16.27 12.94
C ASP A 354 7.21 -15.67 12.04
N ARG A 355 7.85 -16.50 11.21
CA ARG A 355 9.02 -16.16 10.37
C ARG A 355 8.76 -16.32 8.89
N TRP A 356 7.84 -17.21 8.54
CA TRP A 356 7.63 -17.64 7.16
C TRP A 356 6.16 -17.51 6.80
N ALA A 357 5.90 -16.75 5.75
CA ALA A 357 4.63 -16.69 5.07
C ALA A 357 4.86 -16.92 3.57
N TYR A 358 3.89 -17.57 2.94
CA TYR A 358 3.89 -17.84 1.51
C TYR A 358 2.71 -17.10 0.90
N SER A 359 2.98 -16.30 -0.12
CA SER A 359 1.99 -15.46 -0.77
C SER A 359 1.95 -15.77 -2.26
N LEU A 360 0.74 -15.95 -2.78
CA LEU A 360 0.46 -16.09 -4.21
C LEU A 360 -0.53 -15.00 -4.61
N LEU A 361 -0.21 -14.27 -5.67
CA LEU A 361 -1.10 -13.30 -6.31
C LEU A 361 -1.14 -13.57 -7.81
N TYR A 362 -2.34 -13.67 -8.34
CA TYR A 362 -2.59 -13.70 -9.78
C TYR A 362 -3.37 -12.45 -10.15
N ASN A 363 -2.74 -11.58 -10.94
CA ASN A 363 -3.39 -10.43 -11.56
C ASN A 363 -3.84 -10.83 -12.97
N TYR A 364 -5.05 -10.44 -13.35
CA TYR A 364 -5.57 -10.58 -14.71
C TYR A 364 -6.16 -9.25 -15.17
N THR A 365 -5.87 -8.89 -16.41
CA THR A 365 -6.33 -7.65 -17.01
C THR A 365 -6.72 -7.92 -18.44
N ASP A 366 -7.89 -7.42 -18.85
CA ASP A 366 -8.34 -7.41 -20.22
C ASP A 366 -8.33 -5.96 -20.71
N ALA A 367 -7.46 -5.70 -21.68
CA ALA A 367 -7.29 -4.37 -22.26
C ALA A 367 -8.59 -3.87 -22.92
N ASN A 368 -9.41 -4.78 -23.45
CA ASN A 368 -10.65 -4.49 -24.16
C ASN A 368 -10.46 -3.33 -25.17
N ASP A 369 -11.08 -2.16 -24.95
CA ASP A 369 -10.99 -1.03 -25.89
C ASP A 369 -9.59 -0.37 -25.94
N PHE A 370 -8.70 -0.73 -25.02
CA PHE A 370 -7.28 -0.34 -25.03
C PHE A 370 -6.38 -1.30 -25.80
N GLU A 371 -6.93 -2.36 -26.40
CA GLU A 371 -6.12 -3.29 -27.18
C GLU A 371 -5.58 -2.60 -28.45
N ASN A 372 -4.27 -2.69 -28.67
CA ASN A 372 -3.57 -2.09 -29.82
C ASN A 372 -3.69 -0.55 -29.90
N THR A 373 -3.73 0.13 -28.75
CA THR A 373 -3.72 1.61 -28.68
C THR A 373 -2.34 2.19 -28.35
N ASP A 374 -1.30 1.36 -28.38
CA ASP A 374 0.10 1.68 -28.07
C ASP A 374 0.85 2.41 -29.19
#